data_AF-D8S319-F1
#
_entry.id   AF-D8S319-F1
#
_cell.length_a   1.000
_cell.length_b   1.000
_cell.length_c   1.000
_cell.angle_alpha   90.00
_cell.angle_beta   90.00
_cell.angle_gamma   90.00
#
_symmetry.space_group_name_H-M   'P 1'
#
loop_
_entity.id
_entity.type
_entity.pdbx_description
1 polymer ?
#
loop_
_entity_poly.entity_id
_entity_poly.type
_entity_poly.pdbx_seq_one_letter_code
_entity_poly.pdbx_strand_id
1 'polypeptide(L)'
;MEGVAAERASLLCVLVAVSDAGDLASGCRWFASMELDYGVAPGRIHYCCVVDLISRAGRLDEAEEVALGMPVEERGESPDWCLCLLGAAGSHNDARAGARVARAALEMDPGSSQSFVLLEKLCGLSM
;
A
#
# COMPACT_ATOMS: atom_id res chain seq x y z
N MET A 1 10.27 -6.93 25.17
CA MET A 1 9.35 -6.70 24.02
C MET A 1 9.02 -5.22 23.80
N GLU A 2 9.10 -4.35 24.80
CA GLU A 2 8.80 -2.91 24.65
C GLU A 2 9.72 -2.16 23.66
N GLY A 3 11.00 -2.53 23.57
CA GLY A 3 11.95 -1.89 22.64
C GLY A 3 11.60 -2.08 21.16
N VAL A 4 11.12 -3.26 20.77
CA VAL A 4 10.79 -3.57 19.36
C VAL A 4 9.53 -2.80 18.91
N ALA A 5 8.54 -2.66 19.79
CA ALA A 5 7.34 -1.89 19.49
C ALA A 5 7.64 -0.39 19.32
N ALA A 6 8.52 0.16 20.16
CA ALA A 6 8.96 1.55 20.06
C ALA A 6 9.79 1.82 18.80
N GLU A 7 10.68 0.90 18.41
CA GLU A 7 11.47 0.99 17.18
C GLU A 7 10.54 0.97 15.95
N ARG A 8 9.58 0.03 15.92
CA ARG A 8 8.58 -0.07 14.84
C ARG A 8 7.79 1.24 14.70
N ALA A 9 7.34 1.84 15.81
CA ALA A 9 6.63 3.11 15.77
C ALA A 9 7.51 4.27 15.28
N SER A 10 8.79 4.30 15.66
CA SER A 10 9.74 5.32 15.20
C SER A 10 9.97 5.24 13.69
N LEU A 11 10.15 4.02 13.17
CA LEU A 11 10.30 3.77 11.73
C LEU A 11 9.03 4.15 10.94
N LEU A 12 7.85 3.91 11.51
CA LEU A 12 6.59 4.40 10.92
C LEU A 12 6.57 5.92 10.79
N CYS A 13 6.95 6.66 11.84
CA CYS A 13 7.00 8.13 11.80
C CYS A 13 7.92 8.64 10.68
N VAL A 14 9.07 7.98 10.49
CA VAL A 14 10.00 8.31 9.40
C VAL A 14 9.37 8.04 8.03
N LEU A 15 8.75 6.87 7.84
CA LEU A 15 8.08 6.52 6.58
C LEU A 15 6.93 7.47 6.23
N VAL A 16 6.15 7.90 7.22
CA VAL A 16 5.10 8.91 7.02
C VAL A 16 5.71 10.23 6.57
N ALA A 17 6.77 10.71 7.23
CA ALA A 17 7.40 11.98 6.89
C ALA A 17 8.01 11.99 5.48
N VAL A 18 8.70 10.92 5.07
CA VAL A 18 9.27 10.82 3.71
C VAL A 18 8.19 10.60 2.65
N SER A 19 7.09 9.93 3.01
CA SER A 19 5.94 9.78 2.12
C SER A 19 5.27 11.13 1.86
N ASP A 20 5.02 11.92 2.91
CA ASP A 20 4.45 13.27 2.79
C ASP A 20 5.35 14.19 1.94
N ALA A 21 6.67 14.11 2.12
CA ALA A 21 7.65 14.83 1.31
C ALA A 21 7.76 14.33 -0.14
N GLY A 22 7.18 13.16 -0.47
CA GLY A 22 7.28 12.53 -1.79
C GLY A 22 8.67 12.01 -2.14
N ASP A 23 9.57 11.82 -1.15
CA ASP A 23 10.92 11.31 -1.38
C ASP A 23 10.89 9.78 -1.49
N LEU A 24 10.60 9.31 -2.70
CA LEU A 24 10.52 7.90 -3.05
C LEU A 24 11.80 7.11 -2.70
N ALA A 25 12.97 7.70 -2.99
CA ALA A 25 14.24 7.01 -2.80
C ALA A 25 14.50 6.77 -1.31
N SER A 26 14.23 7.77 -0.47
CA SER A 26 14.38 7.63 0.98
C SER A 26 13.29 6.75 1.58
N GLY A 27 12.04 6.82 1.10
CA GLY A 27 10.96 5.94 1.53
C GLY A 27 11.28 4.46 1.32
N CYS A 28 11.72 4.07 0.13
CA CYS A 28 12.12 2.70 -0.15
C CYS A 28 13.32 2.25 0.69
N ARG A 29 14.32 3.13 0.90
CA ARG A 29 15.48 2.84 1.76
C ARG A 29 15.07 2.58 3.22
N TRP A 30 14.23 3.45 3.79
CA TRP A 30 13.76 3.29 5.16
C TRP A 30 12.90 2.06 5.36
N PHE A 31 12.12 1.69 4.35
CA PHE A 31 11.34 0.47 4.39
C PHE A 31 12.22 -0.79 4.38
N ALA A 32 13.22 -0.83 3.50
CA ALA A 32 14.16 -1.95 3.43
C ALA A 32 15.03 -2.06 4.69
N SER A 33 15.46 -0.93 5.26
CA SER A 33 16.30 -0.93 6.46
C SER A 33 15.59 -1.48 7.69
N MET A 34 14.24 -1.45 7.75
CA MET A 34 13.49 -2.01 8.87
C MET A 34 13.94 -3.44 9.16
N GLU A 35 14.02 -4.31 8.16
CA GLU A 35 14.49 -5.68 8.34
C GLU A 35 16.01 -5.78 8.31
N LEU A 36 16.65 -5.15 7.33
CA LEU A 36 18.08 -5.34 7.05
C LEU A 36 18.98 -4.78 8.14
N ASP A 37 18.62 -3.62 8.69
CA ASP A 37 19.46 -2.87 9.63
C ASP A 37 18.89 -2.90 11.05
N TYR A 38 17.56 -2.85 11.20
CA TYR A 38 16.89 -2.77 12.52
C TYR A 38 16.31 -4.10 13.01
N GLY A 39 16.23 -5.14 12.16
CA GLY A 39 15.65 -6.43 12.53
C GLY A 39 14.14 -6.36 12.88
N VAL A 40 13.44 -5.33 12.40
CA VAL A 40 12.02 -5.09 12.60
C VAL A 40 11.26 -5.45 11.32
N ALA A 41 10.43 -6.49 11.37
CA ALA A 41 9.53 -6.81 10.27
C ALA A 41 8.55 -5.64 9.99
N PRO A 42 8.31 -5.23 8.75
CA PRO A 42 7.34 -4.20 8.42
C PRO A 42 5.93 -4.73 8.66
N GLY A 43 5.15 -3.98 9.44
CA GLY A 43 3.73 -4.27 9.62
C GLY A 43 2.86 -3.61 8.55
N ARG A 44 1.58 -3.98 8.53
CA ARG A 44 0.55 -3.49 7.58
C ARG A 44 0.63 -1.99 7.22
N ILE A 45 0.70 -1.12 8.23
CA ILE A 45 0.71 0.34 8.02
C ILE A 45 1.95 0.79 7.26
N HIS A 46 3.12 0.19 7.49
CA HIS A 46 4.36 0.53 6.77
C HIS A 46 4.25 0.19 5.28
N TYR A 47 3.68 -0.98 4.97
CA TYR A 47 3.38 -1.34 3.59
C TYR A 47 2.42 -0.33 2.94
N CYS A 48 1.32 0.05 3.61
CA CYS A 48 0.40 1.05 3.06
C CYS A 48 1.11 2.37 2.75
N CYS A 49 1.98 2.86 3.64
CA CYS A 49 2.73 4.11 3.41
C CYS A 49 3.64 4.04 2.18
N VAL A 50 4.34 2.92 1.99
CA VAL A 50 5.30 2.75 0.88
C VAL A 50 4.58 2.48 -0.43
N VAL A 51 3.52 1.67 -0.40
CA VAL A 51 2.65 1.44 -1.54
C VAL A 51 2.03 2.75 -2.02
N ASP A 52 1.48 3.58 -1.12
CA ASP A 52 0.97 4.92 -1.47
C ASP A 52 2.04 5.80 -2.12
N LEU A 53 3.24 5.86 -1.52
CA LEU A 53 4.36 6.66 -2.03
C LEU A 53 4.79 6.24 -3.44
N ILE A 54 4.97 4.94 -3.69
CA ILE A 54 5.34 4.39 -5.00
C ILE A 54 4.21 4.66 -6.02
N SER A 55 2.96 4.52 -5.58
CA SER A 55 1.81 4.71 -6.46
C SER A 55 1.61 6.17 -6.87
N ARG A 56 1.80 7.12 -5.94
CA ARG A 56 1.79 8.56 -6.26
C ARG A 56 2.91 8.95 -7.21
N ALA A 57 4.04 8.24 -7.20
CA ALA A 57 5.12 8.40 -8.17
C ALA A 57 4.83 7.76 -9.55
N GLY A 58 3.68 7.12 -9.75
CA GLY A 58 3.26 6.52 -11.02
C GLY A 58 3.89 5.14 -11.30
N ARG A 59 4.56 4.53 -10.33
CA ARG A 59 5.25 3.23 -10.48
C ARG A 59 4.34 2.08 -10.03
N LEU A 60 3.18 1.96 -10.68
CA LEU A 60 2.08 1.10 -10.19
C LEU A 60 2.44 -0.39 -10.14
N ASP A 61 3.20 -0.91 -11.11
CA ASP A 61 3.63 -2.32 -11.10
C ASP A 61 4.53 -2.63 -9.89
N GLU A 62 5.41 -1.71 -9.50
CA GLU A 62 6.26 -1.87 -8.31
C GLU A 62 5.47 -1.73 -7.02
N ALA A 63 4.47 -0.84 -7.00
CA ALA A 63 3.58 -0.71 -5.86
C ALA A 63 2.75 -1.99 -5.65
N GLU A 64 2.30 -2.62 -6.75
CA GLU A 64 1.62 -3.92 -6.73
C GLU A 64 2.55 -5.02 -6.23
N GLU A 65 3.81 -5.08 -6.68
CA GLU A 65 4.80 -6.06 -6.21
C GLU A 65 5.05 -5.94 -4.70
N VAL A 66 5.26 -4.71 -4.20
CA VAL A 66 5.44 -4.45 -2.76
C VAL A 66 4.20 -4.87 -1.96
N ALA A 67 3.01 -4.57 -2.47
CA ALA A 67 1.78 -4.94 -1.78
C ALA A 67 1.57 -6.46 -1.73
N LEU A 68 1.87 -7.17 -2.83
CA LEU A 68 1.80 -8.62 -2.90
C LEU A 68 2.87 -9.31 -2.05
N GLY A 69 4.00 -8.64 -1.81
CA GLY A 69 5.05 -9.06 -0.89
C GLY A 69 4.65 -9.00 0.59
N MET A 70 3.52 -8.39 0.95
CA MET A 70 3.06 -8.32 2.33
C MET A 70 2.82 -9.73 2.93
N PRO A 71 3.44 -10.06 4.09
CA PRO A 71 3.20 -11.32 4.79
C PRO A 71 1.71 -11.52 5.08
N VAL A 72 1.24 -12.77 4.99
CA VAL A 72 -0.18 -13.10 5.14
C VAL A 72 -0.72 -12.68 6.51
N GLU A 73 0.11 -12.77 7.54
CA GLU A 73 -0.20 -12.42 8.92
C GLU A 73 -0.45 -10.91 9.10
N GLU A 74 0.14 -10.09 8.22
CA GLU A 74 0.05 -8.63 8.28
C GLU A 74 -1.06 -8.08 7.37
N ARG A 75 -1.67 -8.90 6.50
CA ARG A 75 -2.75 -8.44 5.58
C ARG A 75 -4.01 -7.99 6.33
N GLY A 76 -4.28 -8.60 7.49
CA GLY A 76 -5.49 -8.35 8.26
C GLY A 76 -6.77 -8.79 7.51
N GLU A 77 -7.92 -8.37 8.02
CA GLU A 77 -9.24 -8.72 7.46
C GLU A 77 -9.68 -7.76 6.32
N SER A 78 -9.06 -6.58 6.22
CA SER A 78 -9.42 -5.54 5.24
C SER A 78 -8.26 -5.26 4.28
N PRO A 79 -8.51 -5.10 2.97
CA PRO A 79 -7.47 -4.85 1.97
C PRO A 79 -7.11 -3.36 1.85
N ASP A 80 -6.75 -2.67 2.95
CA ASP A 80 -6.52 -1.21 2.91
C ASP A 80 -5.40 -0.81 1.93
N TRP A 81 -4.40 -1.67 1.72
CA TRP A 81 -3.36 -1.45 0.72
C TRP A 81 -3.91 -1.41 -0.72
N CYS A 82 -4.99 -2.13 -1.01
CA CYS A 82 -5.68 -2.06 -2.30
C CYS A 82 -6.30 -0.68 -2.50
N LEU A 83 -6.79 -0.01 -1.45
CA LEU A 83 -7.37 1.33 -1.57
C LEU A 83 -6.31 2.35 -1.99
N CYS A 84 -5.09 2.26 -1.45
CA CYS A 84 -3.96 3.11 -1.85
C CYS A 84 -3.61 2.93 -3.34
N LEU A 85 -3.50 1.68 -3.79
CA LEU A 85 -3.23 1.36 -5.20
C LEU A 85 -4.36 1.80 -6.13
N LEU A 86 -5.63 1.63 -5.72
CA LEU A 86 -6.80 2.01 -6.51
C LEU A 86 -6.88 3.53 -6.71
N GLY A 87 -6.65 4.31 -5.65
CA GLY A 87 -6.67 5.78 -5.73
C GLY A 87 -5.61 6.32 -6.69
N ALA A 88 -4.42 5.71 -6.69
CA ALA A 88 -3.35 6.09 -7.58
C ALA A 88 -3.56 5.63 -9.03
N ALA A 89 -4.07 4.41 -9.25
CA ALA A 89 -4.40 3.91 -10.58
C ALA A 89 -5.43 4.82 -11.28
N GLY A 90 -6.45 5.29 -10.54
CA GLY A 90 -7.40 6.28 -11.04
C GLY A 90 -6.76 7.63 -11.36
N SER A 91 -5.82 8.10 -10.52
CA SER A 91 -5.13 9.39 -10.71
C SER A 91 -4.18 9.40 -11.90
N HIS A 92 -3.58 8.26 -12.23
CA HIS A 92 -2.65 8.09 -13.36
C HIS A 92 -3.32 7.53 -14.63
N ASN A 93 -4.64 7.35 -14.63
CA ASN A 93 -5.44 6.81 -15.74
C ASN A 93 -4.95 5.43 -16.22
N ASP A 94 -4.40 4.62 -15.32
CA ASP A 94 -3.97 3.24 -15.61
C ASP A 94 -5.10 2.27 -15.27
N ALA A 95 -6.02 2.12 -16.22
CA ALA A 95 -7.17 1.23 -16.10
C ALA A 95 -6.79 -0.25 -15.91
N ARG A 96 -5.61 -0.68 -16.36
CA ARG A 96 -5.16 -2.07 -16.20
C ARG A 96 -4.73 -2.34 -14.76
N ALA A 97 -3.90 -1.46 -14.20
CA ALA A 97 -3.53 -1.54 -12.79
C ALA A 97 -4.76 -1.43 -11.89
N GLY A 98 -5.66 -0.47 -12.18
CA GLY A 98 -6.91 -0.31 -11.44
C GLY A 98 -7.79 -1.56 -11.42
N ALA A 99 -7.96 -2.22 -12.57
CA ALA A 99 -8.75 -3.45 -12.66
C ALA A 99 -8.13 -4.64 -11.90
N ARG A 100 -6.80 -4.80 -11.94
CA ARG A 100 -6.11 -5.88 -11.20
C ARG A 100 -6.25 -5.70 -9.68
N VAL A 101 -6.02 -4.49 -9.20
CA VAL A 101 -6.12 -4.17 -7.77
C VAL A 101 -7.55 -4.29 -7.29
N ALA A 102 -8.53 -3.85 -8.09
CA ALA A 102 -9.95 -3.98 -7.73
C ALA A 102 -10.37 -5.45 -7.63
N ARG A 103 -9.85 -6.30 -8.53
CA ARG A 103 -10.06 -7.75 -8.47
C ARG A 103 -9.43 -8.37 -7.22
N ALA A 104 -8.19 -8.01 -6.91
CA ALA A 104 -7.52 -8.49 -5.68
C ALA A 104 -8.28 -8.06 -4.42
N ALA A 105 -8.80 -6.84 -4.37
CA ALA A 105 -9.62 -6.33 -3.26
C ALA A 105 -10.93 -7.12 -3.10
N LEU A 106 -11.59 -7.49 -4.19
CA LEU A 106 -12.80 -8.32 -4.18
C LEU A 106 -12.53 -9.78 -3.82
N GLU A 107 -11.39 -10.34 -4.22
CA GLU A 107 -11.00 -11.70 -3.84
C GLU A 107 -10.70 -11.81 -2.33
N MET A 108 -10.19 -10.74 -1.72
CA MET A 108 -9.93 -10.68 -0.27
C MET A 108 -11.16 -10.35 0.57
N ASP A 109 -12.00 -9.41 0.11
CA ASP A 109 -13.27 -9.09 0.76
C ASP A 109 -14.40 -9.00 -0.28
N PRO A 110 -15.06 -10.13 -0.59
CA PRO A 110 -16.16 -10.19 -1.56
C PRO A 110 -17.39 -9.38 -1.16
N GLY A 111 -17.49 -8.94 0.11
CA GLY A 111 -18.61 -8.17 0.65
C GLY A 111 -18.34 -6.67 0.80
N SER A 112 -17.13 -6.21 0.51
CA SER A 112 -16.75 -4.80 0.67
C SER A 112 -17.50 -3.90 -0.31
N SER A 113 -18.47 -3.14 0.21
CA SER A 113 -19.14 -2.07 -0.53
C SER A 113 -18.15 -1.01 -1.04
N GLN A 114 -17.02 -0.83 -0.37
CA GLN A 114 -15.95 0.08 -0.79
C GLN A 114 -15.22 -0.42 -2.03
N SER A 115 -14.90 -1.72 -2.10
CA SER A 115 -14.28 -2.36 -3.27
C SER A 115 -15.20 -2.25 -4.49
N PHE A 116 -16.52 -2.40 -4.32
CA PHE A 116 -17.50 -2.23 -5.39
C PHE A 116 -17.62 -0.78 -5.90
N VAL A 117 -17.75 0.19 -4.99
CA VAL A 117 -17.86 1.63 -5.35
C VAL A 117 -16.61 2.11 -6.09
N LEU A 118 -15.43 1.59 -5.74
CA LEU A 118 -14.18 1.91 -6.44
C LEU A 118 -14.06 1.22 -7.80
N LEU A 119 -14.55 -0.01 -7.94
CA LEU A 119 -14.57 -0.72 -9.22
C LEU A 119 -15.51 -0.03 -10.23
N GLU A 120 -16.69 0.44 -9.79
CA GLU A 120 -17.59 1.26 -10.64
C GLU A 120 -16.92 2.54 -11.14
N LYS A 121 -16.20 3.25 -10.27
CA LYS A 121 -15.45 4.46 -10.62
C LYS A 121 -14.33 4.20 -11.64
N LEU A 122 -13.65 3.06 -11.54
CA LEU A 122 -12.55 2.69 -12.45
C LEU A 122 -13.03 2.12 -13.79
N CYS A 123 -14.15 1.40 -13.81
CA CYS A 123 -14.73 0.84 -15.03
C CYS A 123 -15.57 1.85 -15.83
N GLY A 124 -15.80 3.07 -15.31
CA GLY A 124 -16.60 4.09 -15.99
C GLY A 124 -18.09 3.74 -16.08
N LEU A 125 -18.60 2.86 -15.21
CA LEU A 125 -20.03 2.60 -15.09
C LEU A 125 -20.65 3.73 -14.27
N SER A 126 -20.87 4.87 -14.91
CA SER A 126 -21.85 5.84 -14.43
C SER A 126 -23.23 5.22 -14.61
N MET A 127 -23.96 4.96 -13.53
CA MET A 127 -25.41 4.84 -13.57
C MET A 127 -26.03 6.14 -13.08
#